data_AF-R7A309-F1
#
_entry.id   AF-R7A309-F1
#
_cell.length_a   1.000
_cell.length_b   1.000
_cell.length_c   1.000
_cell.angle_alpha   90.00
_cell.angle_beta   90.00
_cell.angle_gamma   90.00
#
_symmetry.space_group_name_H-M   'P 1'
#
loop_
_entity.id
_entity.type
_entity.pdbx_description
1 polymer ?
#
loop_
_entity_poly.entity_id
_entity_poly.type
_entity_poly.pdbx_seq_one_letter_code
_entity_poly.pdbx_strand_id
1 'polypeptide(L)'
;MRRENLYDVVIVGGGPAGLTAAIYLARAKHRVVVVERKRIGGQIACINESVNYPGIEKLSGADLTGNMCRQAEKYGVEFLFGTAKSLNLNTMIKSVKTDKGELHCFGILLATGAPSQILGCNTASELIRMDICLDENGFVIADTKRKTNLDGVYAAGDICRKNVRKAAIAIGDGALAATELVHYVACLQRKTGILPQKKEDEDTNPPITENEQKAKKTQEKIAQSHGGPFSRDAISRLQAILGKMEKTLILQLHLNGAPISRELQGYMVELADYAGKLSVKTIENSAEPDTPFVRVCNEDGTESGLAFHGVPGGYEFSSFVLGLYNASGEGQSIDPTLKETIQDITHPVHMKILVSSSCEACAELVVAAQKAASLNNNITADIYDINHFMELKEKYRVASVPCLVINEKQVNFGGKSLEQLVDMII
;
A
#
# COMPACT_ATOMS: atom_id res chain seq x y z
N MET A 1 -30.81 -9.99 4.95
CA MET A 1 -30.01 -9.17 4.01
C MET A 1 -28.74 -9.94 3.71
N ARG A 2 -28.42 -10.24 2.44
CA ARG A 2 -27.15 -10.92 2.12
C ARG A 2 -26.00 -9.96 2.47
N ARG A 3 -25.07 -10.39 3.33
CA ARG A 3 -23.91 -9.61 3.78
C ARG A 3 -22.99 -9.17 2.62
N GLU A 4 -23.14 -9.81 1.46
CA GLU A 4 -22.33 -9.65 0.24
C GLU A 4 -22.48 -8.28 -0.45
N ASN A 5 -23.60 -7.56 -0.28
CA ASN A 5 -23.87 -6.26 -0.93
C ASN A 5 -23.85 -5.07 0.04
N LEU A 6 -23.28 -5.25 1.24
CA LEU A 6 -23.10 -4.19 2.22
C LEU A 6 -21.67 -3.64 2.11
N TYR A 7 -21.57 -2.32 2.09
CA TYR A 7 -20.32 -1.57 2.13
C TYR A 7 -20.19 -0.83 3.45
N ASP A 8 -18.97 -0.52 3.86
CA ASP A 8 -18.76 0.43 4.94
C ASP A 8 -19.11 1.83 4.48
N VAL A 9 -18.59 2.22 3.30
CA VAL A 9 -18.84 3.52 2.70
C VAL A 9 -19.12 3.39 1.21
N VAL A 10 -20.16 4.09 0.75
CA VAL A 10 -20.38 4.36 -0.68
C VAL A 10 -19.96 5.79 -0.98
N ILE A 11 -19.08 5.96 -1.96
CA ILE A 11 -18.61 7.26 -2.42
C ILE A 11 -19.25 7.56 -3.77
N VAL A 12 -19.93 8.70 -3.90
CA VAL A 12 -20.54 9.15 -5.15
C VAL A 12 -19.66 10.22 -5.77
N GLY A 13 -18.90 9.85 -6.81
CA GLY A 13 -17.97 10.71 -7.53
C GLY A 13 -16.53 10.21 -7.47
N GLY A 14 -15.93 9.97 -8.64
CA GLY A 14 -14.58 9.45 -8.82
C GLY A 14 -13.53 10.53 -9.10
N GLY A 15 -13.72 11.76 -8.62
CA GLY A 15 -12.73 12.84 -8.69
C GLY A 15 -11.66 12.75 -7.60
N PRO A 16 -10.70 13.71 -7.53
CA PRO A 16 -9.63 13.71 -6.54
C PRO A 16 -10.10 13.57 -5.08
N ALA A 17 -11.20 14.25 -4.71
CA ALA A 17 -11.77 14.14 -3.36
C ALA A 17 -12.28 12.73 -3.06
N GLY A 18 -13.05 12.15 -3.97
CA GLY A 18 -13.62 10.80 -3.82
C GLY A 18 -12.55 9.73 -3.83
N LEU A 19 -11.57 9.80 -4.74
CA LEU A 19 -10.45 8.87 -4.81
C LEU A 19 -9.57 8.94 -3.55
N THR A 20 -9.27 10.14 -3.06
CA THR A 20 -8.52 10.30 -1.80
C THR A 20 -9.26 9.67 -0.64
N ALA A 21 -10.56 9.94 -0.52
CA ALA A 21 -11.37 9.36 0.53
C ALA A 21 -11.42 7.84 0.45
N ALA A 22 -11.54 7.29 -0.77
CA ALA A 22 -11.54 5.85 -1.00
C ALA A 22 -10.25 5.19 -0.53
N ILE A 23 -9.09 5.78 -0.86
CA ILE A 23 -7.77 5.30 -0.43
C ILE A 23 -7.69 5.29 1.11
N TYR A 24 -8.07 6.38 1.76
CA TYR A 24 -7.97 6.50 3.23
C TYR A 24 -8.89 5.51 3.95
N LEU A 25 -10.14 5.38 3.48
CA LEU A 25 -11.10 4.43 4.03
C LEU A 25 -10.65 2.97 3.82
N ALA A 26 -10.16 2.64 2.62
CA ALA A 26 -9.67 1.30 2.32
C ALA A 26 -8.41 0.94 3.14
N ARG A 27 -7.51 1.89 3.37
CA ARG A 27 -6.36 1.73 4.28
C ARG A 27 -6.77 1.51 5.73
N ALA A 28 -7.89 2.10 6.14
CA ALA A 28 -8.53 1.80 7.43
C ALA A 28 -9.30 0.47 7.46
N LYS A 29 -9.09 -0.40 6.45
CA LYS A 29 -9.71 -1.73 6.29
C LYS A 29 -11.24 -1.69 6.10
N HIS A 30 -11.79 -0.58 5.65
CA HIS A 30 -13.19 -0.50 5.26
C HIS A 30 -13.42 -0.99 3.83
N ARG A 31 -14.54 -1.66 3.59
CA ARG A 31 -15.01 -2.00 2.24
C ARG A 31 -15.69 -0.80 1.61
N VAL A 32 -15.14 -0.34 0.49
CA VAL A 32 -15.56 0.91 -0.16
C VAL A 32 -15.90 0.64 -1.62
N VAL A 33 -16.97 1.29 -2.09
CA VAL A 33 -17.28 1.39 -3.52
C VAL A 33 -17.37 2.85 -3.95
N VAL A 34 -16.71 3.17 -5.06
CA VAL A 34 -16.80 4.47 -5.74
C VAL A 34 -17.75 4.35 -6.92
N VAL A 35 -18.83 5.12 -6.90
CA VAL A 35 -19.81 5.23 -7.97
C VAL A 35 -19.46 6.43 -8.82
N GLU A 36 -19.14 6.21 -10.10
CA GLU A 36 -18.80 7.28 -11.06
C GLU A 36 -19.65 7.16 -12.32
N ARG A 37 -20.22 8.29 -12.77
CA ARG A 37 -21.14 8.34 -13.90
C ARG A 37 -20.45 8.16 -15.25
N LYS A 38 -19.31 8.82 -15.45
CA LYS A 38 -18.68 8.92 -16.78
C LYS A 38 -17.29 8.33 -16.80
N ARG A 39 -16.37 8.98 -16.11
CA ARG A 39 -14.94 8.65 -16.13
C ARG A 39 -14.33 9.03 -14.79
N ILE A 40 -13.40 8.20 -14.33
CA ILE A 40 -12.62 8.49 -13.14
C ILE A 40 -11.71 9.69 -13.42
N GLY A 41 -11.49 10.50 -12.38
CA GLY A 41 -10.60 11.66 -12.38
C GLY A 41 -11.30 13.02 -12.46
N GLY A 42 -12.62 13.07 -12.67
CA GLY A 42 -13.38 14.33 -12.60
C GLY A 42 -12.87 15.41 -13.56
N GLN A 43 -12.87 16.67 -13.09
CA GLN A 43 -12.47 17.84 -13.89
C GLN A 43 -10.96 17.91 -14.14
N ILE A 44 -10.15 17.51 -13.14
CA ILE A 44 -8.68 17.61 -13.26
C ILE A 44 -8.14 16.72 -14.37
N ALA A 45 -8.80 15.59 -14.68
CA ALA A 45 -8.42 14.70 -15.78
C ALA A 45 -8.41 15.37 -17.17
N CYS A 46 -8.99 16.55 -17.33
CA CYS A 46 -8.93 17.34 -18.57
C CYS A 46 -7.74 18.30 -18.64
N ILE A 47 -6.92 18.41 -17.60
CA ILE A 47 -5.78 19.33 -17.57
C ILE A 47 -4.58 18.65 -18.23
N ASN A 48 -4.05 19.25 -19.29
CA ASN A 48 -2.89 18.74 -20.02
C ASN A 48 -1.64 18.69 -19.14
N GLU A 49 -1.41 19.75 -18.36
CA GLU A 49 -0.24 19.86 -17.49
C GLU A 49 -0.63 20.57 -16.19
N SER A 50 -0.46 19.88 -15.07
CA SER A 50 -0.61 20.42 -13.73
C SER A 50 0.76 20.84 -13.21
N VAL A 51 0.90 22.14 -12.93
CA VAL A 51 2.13 22.76 -12.37
C VAL A 51 1.90 23.37 -10.98
N ASN A 52 0.73 23.12 -10.38
CA ASN A 52 0.30 23.72 -9.11
C ASN A 52 0.02 22.69 -8.03
N TYR A 53 0.71 21.54 -8.09
CA TYR A 53 0.62 20.47 -7.11
C TYR A 53 1.99 20.26 -6.44
N PRO A 54 2.19 20.73 -5.19
CA PRO A 54 3.47 20.58 -4.50
C PRO A 54 3.95 19.13 -4.46
N GLY A 55 5.24 18.92 -4.74
CA GLY A 55 5.84 17.59 -4.86
C GLY A 55 5.70 16.94 -6.25
N ILE A 56 4.99 17.60 -7.18
CA ILE A 56 4.88 17.19 -8.58
C ILE A 56 5.18 18.40 -9.45
N GLU A 57 6.36 18.42 -10.06
CA GLU A 57 6.81 19.56 -10.89
C GLU A 57 5.92 19.71 -12.14
N LYS A 58 5.71 18.61 -12.87
CA LYS A 58 4.86 18.52 -14.07
C LYS A 58 4.21 17.15 -14.17
N LEU A 59 2.89 17.10 -14.25
CA LEU A 59 2.14 15.86 -14.51
C LEU A 59 0.80 16.19 -15.17
N SER A 60 0.36 15.37 -16.11
CA SER A 60 -0.99 15.55 -16.66
C SER A 60 -2.04 15.22 -15.61
N GLY A 61 -3.21 15.87 -15.68
CA GLY A 61 -4.30 15.57 -14.77
C GLY A 61 -4.86 14.15 -14.94
N ALA A 62 -4.75 13.59 -16.15
CA ALA A 62 -5.10 12.22 -16.44
C ALA A 62 -4.15 11.23 -15.73
N ASP A 63 -2.85 11.48 -15.77
CA ASP A 63 -1.86 10.64 -15.09
C ASP A 63 -1.99 10.73 -13.57
N LEU A 64 -2.20 11.95 -13.05
CA LEU A 64 -2.41 12.18 -11.62
C LEU A 64 -3.61 11.36 -11.11
N THR A 65 -4.76 11.47 -11.79
CA THR A 65 -5.96 10.75 -11.37
C THR A 65 -5.92 9.27 -11.68
N GLY A 66 -5.23 8.86 -12.74
CA GLY A 66 -4.94 7.46 -13.03
C GLY A 66 -4.08 6.82 -11.93
N ASN A 67 -3.08 7.53 -11.42
CA ASN A 67 -2.28 7.09 -10.26
C ASN A 67 -3.16 6.94 -9.01
N MET A 68 -4.03 7.91 -8.73
CA MET A 68 -4.97 7.83 -7.59
C MET A 68 -5.94 6.65 -7.73
N CYS A 69 -6.45 6.38 -8.93
CA CYS A 69 -7.33 5.24 -9.21
C CYS A 69 -6.61 3.91 -8.95
N ARG A 70 -5.42 3.72 -9.54
CA ARG A 70 -4.59 2.52 -9.32
C ARG A 70 -4.25 2.31 -7.85
N GLN A 71 -3.99 3.40 -7.12
CA GLN A 71 -3.74 3.35 -5.68
C GLN A 71 -4.98 2.88 -4.92
N ALA A 72 -6.17 3.38 -5.25
CA ALA A 72 -7.43 2.94 -4.64
C ALA A 72 -7.70 1.46 -4.93
N GLU A 73 -7.56 1.02 -6.18
CA GLU A 73 -7.70 -0.38 -6.61
C GLU A 73 -6.75 -1.30 -5.84
N LYS A 74 -5.49 -0.88 -5.65
CA LYS A 74 -4.49 -1.63 -4.86
C LYS A 74 -4.95 -1.91 -3.42
N TYR A 75 -5.78 -1.07 -2.82
CA TYR A 75 -6.35 -1.30 -1.49
C TYR A 75 -7.71 -2.02 -1.52
N GLY A 76 -8.15 -2.49 -2.69
CA GLY A 76 -9.40 -3.22 -2.89
C GLY A 76 -10.64 -2.33 -2.85
N VAL A 77 -10.52 -1.09 -3.32
CA VAL A 77 -11.68 -0.22 -3.59
C VAL A 77 -12.40 -0.74 -4.84
N GLU A 78 -13.70 -0.95 -4.74
CA GLU A 78 -14.55 -1.34 -5.86
C GLU A 78 -14.98 -0.09 -6.65
N PHE A 79 -15.09 -0.20 -7.98
CA PHE A 79 -15.58 0.87 -8.83
C PHE A 79 -16.85 0.44 -9.55
N LEU A 80 -17.89 1.28 -9.45
CA LEU A 80 -19.15 1.08 -10.15
C LEU A 80 -19.37 2.24 -11.12
N PHE A 81 -19.29 1.95 -12.42
CA PHE A 81 -19.65 2.91 -13.46
C PHE A 81 -21.17 2.98 -13.61
N GLY A 82 -21.76 3.99 -12.98
CA GLY A 82 -23.21 4.16 -12.88
C GLY A 82 -23.59 5.52 -12.29
N THR A 83 -24.87 5.86 -12.43
CA THR A 83 -25.43 7.12 -11.91
C THR A 83 -26.19 6.84 -10.63
N ALA A 84 -25.78 7.45 -9.52
CA ALA A 84 -26.58 7.50 -8.30
C ALA A 84 -27.82 8.39 -8.52
N LYS A 85 -29.00 7.91 -8.14
CA LYS A 85 -30.31 8.55 -8.39
C LYS A 85 -31.00 9.04 -7.12
N SER A 86 -30.86 8.31 -6.02
CA SER A 86 -31.49 8.63 -4.74
C SER A 86 -30.80 7.93 -3.59
N LEU A 87 -30.89 8.49 -2.39
CA LEU A 87 -30.44 7.85 -1.15
C LEU A 87 -31.65 7.48 -0.28
N ASN A 88 -31.51 6.46 0.56
CA ASN A 88 -32.45 6.16 1.64
C ASN A 88 -31.68 6.16 2.96
N LEU A 89 -32.09 7.02 3.89
CA LEU A 89 -31.38 7.29 5.15
C LEU A 89 -32.23 6.98 6.38
N ASN A 90 -33.41 6.36 6.20
CA ASN A 90 -34.38 6.15 7.28
C ASN A 90 -33.93 5.08 8.30
N THR A 91 -32.85 4.35 7.98
CA THR A 91 -32.32 3.25 8.77
C THR A 91 -30.83 3.42 9.00
N MET A 92 -30.28 2.73 10.02
CA MET A 92 -28.84 2.78 10.32
C MET A 92 -27.98 2.29 9.14
N ILE A 93 -28.47 1.29 8.41
CA ILE A 93 -27.92 0.89 7.10
C ILE A 93 -28.62 1.76 6.06
N LYS A 94 -27.86 2.58 5.36
CA LYS A 94 -28.32 3.46 4.30
C LYS A 94 -28.35 2.71 2.98
N SER A 95 -29.08 3.21 2.00
CA SER A 95 -28.98 2.74 0.63
C SER A 95 -28.76 3.85 -0.39
N VAL A 96 -28.05 3.50 -1.46
CA VAL A 96 -27.79 4.35 -2.61
C VAL A 96 -28.35 3.63 -3.83
N LYS A 97 -29.43 4.17 -4.39
CA LYS A 97 -30.05 3.64 -5.60
C LYS A 97 -29.30 4.17 -6.81
N THR A 98 -28.80 3.27 -7.64
CA THR A 98 -28.14 3.60 -8.91
C THR A 98 -28.94 3.09 -10.10
N ASP A 99 -28.54 3.43 -11.32
CA ASP A 99 -29.02 2.77 -12.54
C ASP A 99 -28.52 1.32 -12.71
N LYS A 100 -27.53 0.89 -11.93
CA LYS A 100 -26.97 -0.48 -11.93
C LYS A 100 -27.48 -1.37 -10.81
N GLY A 101 -28.31 -0.84 -9.91
CA GLY A 101 -28.82 -1.55 -8.75
C GLY A 101 -28.75 -0.71 -7.48
N GLU A 102 -29.08 -1.34 -6.36
CA GLU A 102 -29.08 -0.70 -5.05
C GLU A 102 -27.88 -1.16 -4.23
N LEU A 103 -27.16 -0.20 -3.66
CA LEU A 103 -26.02 -0.43 -2.80
C LEU A 103 -26.43 -0.13 -1.36
N HIS A 104 -25.98 -0.94 -0.40
CA HIS A 104 -26.23 -0.70 1.01
C HIS A 104 -24.93 -0.31 1.72
N CYS A 105 -24.99 0.64 2.65
CA CYS A 105 -23.80 1.09 3.36
C CYS A 105 -24.07 1.68 4.73
N PHE A 106 -23.02 1.86 5.53
CA PHE A 106 -23.10 2.63 6.77
C PHE A 106 -22.96 4.14 6.53
N GLY A 107 -21.97 4.56 5.74
CA GLY A 107 -21.70 5.96 5.42
C GLY A 107 -21.78 6.27 3.93
N ILE A 108 -22.14 7.50 3.59
CA ILE A 108 -22.16 8.01 2.21
C ILE A 108 -21.28 9.25 2.12
N LEU A 109 -20.43 9.31 1.09
CA LEU A 109 -19.68 10.52 0.73
C LEU A 109 -20.12 11.04 -0.63
N LEU A 110 -20.46 12.32 -0.68
CA LEU A 110 -20.77 13.05 -1.92
C LEU A 110 -19.52 13.80 -2.40
N ALA A 111 -19.01 13.42 -3.56
CA ALA A 111 -17.80 13.97 -4.18
C ALA A 111 -17.96 14.19 -5.69
N THR A 112 -19.17 14.56 -6.13
CA THR A 112 -19.58 14.66 -7.54
C THR A 112 -18.96 15.82 -8.32
N GLY A 113 -18.18 16.68 -7.66
CA GLY A 113 -17.59 17.88 -8.26
C GLY A 113 -18.55 19.07 -8.34
N ALA A 114 -18.12 20.13 -9.03
CA ALA A 114 -18.87 21.38 -9.11
C ALA A 114 -20.20 21.21 -9.88
N PRO A 115 -21.26 21.93 -9.48
CA PRO A 115 -22.43 22.07 -10.30
C PRO A 115 -22.07 22.75 -11.65
N SER A 116 -22.36 22.11 -12.79
CA SER A 116 -22.50 22.79 -14.08
C SER A 116 -23.59 23.87 -14.04
N GLN A 117 -23.19 25.10 -14.35
CA GLN A 117 -24.07 26.22 -14.69
C GLN A 117 -24.43 26.13 -16.17
N ILE A 118 -25.36 25.25 -16.55
CA ILE A 118 -26.12 25.43 -17.79
C ILE A 118 -27.40 26.16 -17.37
N LEU A 119 -27.67 27.30 -18.01
CA LEU A 119 -28.87 28.12 -17.78
C LEU A 119 -30.12 27.20 -17.82
N GLY A 120 -30.73 26.98 -16.65
CA GLY A 120 -31.92 26.14 -16.50
C GLY A 120 -31.72 24.67 -16.13
N CYS A 121 -30.49 24.19 -15.91
CA CYS A 121 -30.22 22.82 -15.46
C CYS A 121 -29.28 22.83 -14.24
N ASN A 122 -29.88 22.84 -13.05
CA ASN A 122 -29.17 22.70 -11.79
C ASN A 122 -28.54 21.30 -11.73
N THR A 123 -27.22 21.19 -11.73
CA THR A 123 -26.51 19.90 -11.66
C THR A 123 -26.44 19.32 -10.25
N ALA A 124 -26.62 20.16 -9.22
CA ALA A 124 -27.03 19.69 -7.89
C ALA A 124 -28.43 19.03 -7.93
N SER A 125 -29.26 19.32 -8.94
CA SER A 125 -30.67 18.92 -8.99
C SER A 125 -30.99 17.61 -9.70
N GLU A 126 -30.05 16.96 -10.41
CA GLU A 126 -30.32 15.64 -10.99
C GLU A 126 -29.96 14.47 -10.07
N LEU A 127 -28.92 14.60 -9.24
CA LEU A 127 -28.40 13.43 -8.52
C LEU A 127 -29.07 13.15 -7.18
N ILE A 128 -29.56 14.15 -6.45
CA ILE A 128 -30.14 13.94 -5.11
C ILE A 128 -31.19 15.03 -4.80
N ARG A 129 -32.46 14.82 -5.19
CA ARG A 129 -33.60 15.53 -4.58
C ARG A 129 -33.82 14.99 -3.17
N MET A 130 -32.98 15.38 -2.23
CA MET A 130 -33.15 15.09 -0.81
C MET A 130 -32.88 16.35 -0.01
N ASP A 131 -33.34 16.37 1.23
CA ASP A 131 -33.30 17.49 2.17
C ASP A 131 -31.89 17.98 2.55
N ILE A 132 -30.87 17.79 1.71
CA ILE A 132 -29.52 18.30 1.89
C ILE A 132 -29.53 19.82 1.77
N CYS A 133 -28.98 20.50 2.77
CA CYS A 133 -28.83 21.94 2.75
C CYS A 133 -27.83 22.38 1.66
N LEU A 134 -28.31 23.21 0.75
CA LEU A 134 -27.51 23.86 -0.28
C LEU A 134 -27.43 25.37 -0.03
N ASP A 135 -26.38 26.02 -0.52
CA ASP A 135 -26.35 27.48 -0.61
C ASP A 135 -27.13 28.00 -1.83
N GLU A 136 -27.21 29.33 -1.96
CA GLU A 136 -27.89 30.02 -3.06
C GLU A 136 -27.37 29.64 -4.46
N ASN A 137 -26.15 29.10 -4.54
CA ASN A 137 -25.48 28.71 -5.78
C ASN A 137 -25.55 27.19 -6.02
N GLY A 138 -26.27 26.44 -5.16
CA GLY A 138 -26.45 25.00 -5.29
C GLY A 138 -25.28 24.16 -4.79
N PHE A 139 -24.38 24.71 -3.98
CA PHE A 139 -23.30 23.94 -3.34
C PHE A 139 -23.74 23.37 -2.00
N VAL A 140 -23.28 22.17 -1.66
CA VAL A 140 -23.58 21.52 -0.38
C VAL A 140 -22.95 22.28 0.77
N ILE A 141 -23.76 22.57 1.79
CA ILE A 141 -23.30 23.14 3.06
C ILE A 141 -22.85 21.98 3.95
N ALA A 142 -21.53 21.82 4.06
CA ALA A 142 -20.90 20.88 4.98
C ALA A 142 -20.13 21.61 6.08
N ASP A 143 -20.11 21.05 7.28
CA ASP A 143 -19.39 21.61 8.42
C ASP A 143 -17.85 21.46 8.27
N THR A 144 -17.09 21.86 9.29
CA THR A 144 -15.63 21.72 9.31
C THR A 144 -15.16 20.27 9.27
N LYS A 145 -16.01 19.31 9.63
CA LYS A 145 -15.77 17.85 9.58
C LYS A 145 -16.33 17.21 8.31
N ARG A 146 -16.77 18.03 7.34
CA ARG A 146 -17.37 17.61 6.07
C ARG A 146 -18.73 16.90 6.22
N LYS A 147 -19.39 17.02 7.37
CA LYS A 147 -20.74 16.49 7.61
C LYS A 147 -21.78 17.39 6.98
N THR A 148 -22.79 16.79 6.36
CA THR A 148 -24.01 17.49 5.92
C THR A 148 -25.02 17.56 7.06
N ASN A 149 -26.20 18.11 6.79
CA ASN A 149 -27.33 18.08 7.73
C ASN A 149 -27.98 16.69 7.85
N LEU A 150 -27.60 15.72 7.02
CA LEU A 150 -28.12 14.36 7.06
C LEU A 150 -27.12 13.42 7.75
N ASP A 151 -27.60 12.64 8.72
CA ASP A 151 -26.74 11.74 9.50
C ASP A 151 -26.05 10.69 8.62
N GLY A 152 -24.74 10.54 8.81
CA GLY A 152 -23.88 9.64 8.03
C GLY A 152 -23.75 9.99 6.54
N VAL A 153 -24.13 11.21 6.13
CA VAL A 153 -23.86 11.75 4.79
C VAL A 153 -22.85 12.89 4.90
N TYR A 154 -21.76 12.74 4.15
CA TYR A 154 -20.64 13.67 4.10
C TYR A 154 -20.50 14.24 2.70
N ALA A 155 -19.85 15.39 2.55
CA ALA A 155 -19.56 15.98 1.25
C ALA A 155 -18.12 16.52 1.20
N ALA A 156 -17.42 16.29 0.08
CA ALA A 156 -16.03 16.69 -0.12
C ALA A 156 -15.75 17.12 -1.57
N GLY A 157 -14.74 17.97 -1.76
CA GLY A 157 -14.40 18.48 -3.09
C GLY A 157 -15.37 19.54 -3.58
N ASP A 158 -15.36 19.81 -4.89
CA ASP A 158 -15.97 21.03 -5.44
C ASP A 158 -17.50 21.09 -5.41
N ILE A 159 -18.15 20.02 -4.92
CA ILE A 159 -19.57 20.01 -4.59
C ILE A 159 -19.90 20.86 -3.35
N CYS A 160 -18.92 21.10 -2.48
CA CYS A 160 -19.09 21.85 -1.24
C CYS A 160 -18.94 23.36 -1.44
N ARG A 161 -19.66 24.15 -0.63
CA ARG A 161 -19.50 25.61 -0.56
C ARG A 161 -18.08 25.96 -0.12
N LYS A 162 -17.33 26.65 -0.99
CA LYS A 162 -15.96 27.13 -0.72
C LYS A 162 -15.52 28.24 -1.66
N ASN A 163 -14.51 28.99 -1.22
CA ASN A 163 -13.94 30.10 -1.98
C ASN A 163 -12.90 29.65 -3.02
N VAL A 164 -12.20 28.54 -2.75
CA VAL A 164 -11.08 28.06 -3.57
C VAL A 164 -11.34 26.64 -4.04
N ARG A 165 -11.31 26.43 -5.35
CA ARG A 165 -11.49 25.13 -6.03
C ARG A 165 -10.19 24.74 -6.71
N LYS A 166 -9.37 23.96 -6.01
CA LYS A 166 -8.06 23.48 -6.46
C LYS A 166 -7.89 22.02 -6.06
N ALA A 167 -7.08 21.29 -6.81
CA ALA A 167 -6.82 19.86 -6.60
C ALA A 167 -6.43 19.54 -5.16
N ALA A 168 -5.44 20.26 -4.61
CA ALA A 168 -4.96 20.07 -3.24
C ALA A 168 -6.07 20.27 -2.19
N ILE A 169 -6.98 21.22 -2.40
CA ILE A 169 -8.12 21.46 -1.49
C ILE A 169 -9.11 20.29 -1.57
N ALA A 170 -9.42 19.81 -2.78
CA ALA A 170 -10.32 18.68 -2.95
C ALA A 170 -9.77 17.40 -2.30
N ILE A 171 -8.46 17.17 -2.41
CA ILE A 171 -7.76 16.05 -1.76
C ILE A 171 -7.82 16.19 -0.24
N GLY A 172 -7.52 17.38 0.29
CA GLY A 172 -7.61 17.66 1.73
C GLY A 172 -9.02 17.43 2.28
N ASP A 173 -10.06 17.90 1.57
CA ASP A 173 -11.46 17.63 1.93
C ASP A 173 -11.78 16.14 1.93
N GLY A 174 -11.29 15.39 0.94
CA GLY A 174 -11.47 13.95 0.85
C GLY A 174 -10.84 13.20 2.03
N ALA A 175 -9.61 13.56 2.39
CA ALA A 175 -8.90 12.98 3.54
C ALA A 175 -9.62 13.27 4.87
N LEU A 176 -10.11 14.49 5.04
CA LEU A 176 -10.86 14.89 6.23
C LEU A 176 -12.19 14.15 6.33
N ALA A 177 -12.96 14.08 5.24
CA ALA A 177 -14.22 13.34 5.21
C ALA A 177 -14.01 11.85 5.50
N ALA A 178 -12.98 11.23 4.91
CA ALA A 178 -12.66 9.84 5.17
C ALA A 178 -12.33 9.57 6.64
N THR A 179 -11.52 10.42 7.27
CA THR A 179 -11.15 10.28 8.69
C THR A 179 -12.39 10.31 9.59
N GLU A 180 -13.32 11.23 9.34
CA GLU A 180 -14.57 11.31 10.09
C GLU A 180 -15.51 10.12 9.79
N LEU A 181 -15.53 9.64 8.55
CA LEU A 181 -16.30 8.45 8.15
C LEU A 181 -15.77 7.17 8.82
N VAL A 182 -14.46 7.01 9.00
CA VAL A 182 -13.88 5.88 9.76
C VAL A 182 -14.48 5.82 11.16
N HIS A 183 -14.51 6.94 11.88
CA HIS A 183 -15.09 7.00 13.22
C HIS A 183 -16.60 6.72 13.23
N TYR A 184 -17.32 7.28 12.26
CA TYR A 184 -18.77 7.09 12.13
C TYR A 184 -19.11 5.61 11.87
N VAL A 185 -18.44 4.98 10.89
CA VAL A 185 -18.65 3.58 10.54
C VAL A 185 -18.26 2.66 11.71
N ALA A 186 -17.11 2.89 12.35
CA ALA A 186 -16.69 2.07 13.51
C ALA A 186 -17.73 2.10 14.65
N CYS A 187 -18.39 3.24 14.88
CA CYS A 187 -19.48 3.35 15.85
C CYS A 187 -20.69 2.48 15.45
N LEU A 188 -21.08 2.51 14.17
CA LEU A 188 -22.21 1.71 13.66
C LEU A 188 -21.90 0.21 13.63
N GLN A 189 -20.68 -0.18 13.26
CA GLN A 189 -20.23 -1.57 13.33
C GLN A 189 -20.31 -2.11 14.78
N ARG A 190 -19.85 -1.33 15.78
CA ARG A 190 -19.98 -1.71 17.20
C ARG A 190 -21.42 -1.82 17.66
N LYS A 191 -22.30 -0.91 17.22
CA LYS A 191 -23.73 -0.92 17.58
C LYS A 191 -24.51 -2.06 16.93
N THR A 192 -24.16 -2.43 15.70
CA THR A 192 -24.90 -3.43 14.91
C THR A 192 -24.30 -4.83 14.97
N GLY A 193 -23.00 -4.95 15.29
CA GLY A 193 -22.25 -6.20 15.18
C GLY A 193 -22.01 -6.65 13.73
N ILE A 194 -22.29 -5.80 12.74
CA ILE A 194 -22.17 -6.14 11.32
C ILE A 194 -20.84 -5.61 10.78
N LEU A 195 -20.05 -6.49 10.18
CA LEU A 195 -18.82 -6.17 9.46
C LEU A 195 -18.99 -6.52 7.98
N PRO A 196 -18.96 -5.54 7.07
CA PRO A 196 -18.96 -5.77 5.63
C PRO A 196 -17.78 -6.65 5.21
N GLN A 197 -18.05 -7.78 4.54
CA GLN A 197 -17.00 -8.66 4.03
C GLN A 197 -16.63 -8.26 2.61
N LYS A 198 -15.33 -8.14 2.30
CA LYS A 198 -14.86 -8.05 0.92
C LYS A 198 -15.21 -9.36 0.20
N LYS A 199 -15.59 -9.29 -1.08
CA LYS A 199 -15.69 -10.51 -1.89
C LYS A 199 -14.30 -11.13 -1.95
N GLU A 200 -14.18 -12.38 -1.53
CA GLU A 200 -13.06 -13.22 -1.97
C GLU A 200 -13.24 -13.39 -3.48
N ASP A 201 -12.18 -13.18 -4.26
CA ASP A 201 -12.25 -13.26 -5.72
C ASP A 201 -12.77 -14.64 -6.15
N GLU A 202 -14.03 -14.70 -6.61
CA GLU A 202 -14.53 -15.83 -7.36
C GLU A 202 -13.74 -15.89 -8.68
N ASP A 203 -13.00 -16.99 -8.87
CA ASP A 203 -12.26 -17.37 -10.08
C ASP A 203 -13.07 -17.07 -11.36
N THR A 204 -12.83 -15.92 -12.00
CA THR A 204 -13.22 -15.69 -13.40
C THR A 204 -12.02 -15.97 -14.30
N ASN A 205 -11.64 -17.24 -14.42
CA ASN A 205 -10.89 -17.70 -15.58
C ASN A 205 -11.87 -18.05 -16.72
N PRO A 206 -11.66 -17.60 -17.97
CA PRO A 206 -12.48 -18.02 -19.12
C PRO A 206 -12.34 -19.53 -19.38
N PRO A 207 -13.34 -20.18 -20.00
CA PRO A 207 -13.37 -21.63 -20.14
C PRO A 207 -12.24 -22.14 -21.04
N ILE A 208 -11.43 -23.06 -20.53
CA ILE A 208 -10.30 -23.66 -21.24
C ILE A 208 -10.74 -25.00 -21.85
N THR A 209 -10.34 -25.24 -23.11
CA THR A 209 -10.74 -26.36 -23.95
C THR A 209 -10.19 -27.72 -23.50
N GLU A 210 -10.87 -28.79 -23.93
CA GLU A 210 -10.75 -30.20 -23.50
C GLU A 210 -9.35 -30.82 -23.48
N ASN A 211 -8.32 -30.17 -24.03
CA ASN A 211 -6.94 -30.68 -24.00
C ASN A 211 -6.19 -30.48 -22.67
N GLU A 212 -6.72 -29.67 -21.74
CA GLU A 212 -6.12 -29.50 -20.40
C GLU A 212 -6.54 -30.56 -19.37
N GLN A 213 -7.54 -31.38 -19.68
CA GLN A 213 -8.06 -32.39 -18.74
C GLN A 213 -7.06 -33.53 -18.44
N LYS A 214 -6.04 -33.75 -19.29
CA LYS A 214 -5.01 -34.78 -19.04
C LYS A 214 -3.87 -34.32 -18.13
N ALA A 215 -3.62 -33.01 -17.99
CA ALA A 215 -2.61 -32.49 -17.06
C ALA A 215 -3.12 -32.43 -15.60
N LYS A 216 -4.45 -32.33 -15.43
CA LYS A 216 -5.13 -32.22 -14.13
C LYS A 216 -4.99 -33.43 -13.21
N LYS A 217 -4.83 -34.65 -13.75
CA LYS A 217 -4.70 -35.87 -12.92
C LYS A 217 -3.39 -35.99 -12.13
N THR A 218 -2.35 -35.24 -12.52
CA THR A 218 -1.11 -35.17 -11.74
C THR A 218 -1.15 -34.02 -10.71
N GLN A 219 -2.04 -33.04 -10.91
CA GLN A 219 -2.15 -31.82 -10.09
C GLN A 219 -3.12 -31.94 -8.90
N GLU A 220 -4.02 -32.93 -8.89
CA GLU A 220 -4.98 -33.13 -7.77
C GLU A 220 -4.38 -33.77 -6.50
N LYS A 221 -3.10 -34.18 -6.50
CA LYS A 221 -2.43 -34.71 -5.30
C LYS A 221 -1.70 -33.66 -4.44
N ILE A 222 -1.55 -32.42 -4.90
CA ILE A 222 -0.74 -31.40 -4.22
C ILE A 222 -1.62 -30.36 -3.47
N ALA A 223 -2.92 -30.27 -3.78
CA ALA A 223 -3.81 -29.24 -3.24
C ALA A 223 -4.37 -29.49 -1.82
N GLN A 224 -3.78 -30.38 -1.03
CA GLN A 224 -4.22 -30.66 0.35
C GLN A 224 -3.24 -30.21 1.46
N SER A 225 -2.23 -29.39 1.16
CA SER A 225 -1.45 -28.74 2.22
C SER A 225 -1.08 -27.29 1.90
N HIS A 226 -1.12 -26.47 2.96
CA HIS A 226 -0.61 -25.10 3.13
C HIS A 226 -1.59 -23.92 2.92
N GLY A 227 -2.13 -23.46 4.05
CA GLY A 227 -2.45 -22.04 4.26
C GLY A 227 -1.19 -21.30 4.72
N GLY A 228 -0.41 -20.80 3.77
CA GLY A 228 0.84 -20.08 4.01
C GLY A 228 0.69 -18.56 4.09
N PRO A 229 1.67 -17.82 4.68
CA PRO A 229 1.77 -16.36 4.74
C PRO A 229 1.57 -15.57 3.45
N PHE A 230 1.77 -16.13 2.26
CA PHE A 230 1.71 -15.37 1.01
C PHE A 230 0.38 -15.53 0.25
N SER A 231 -0.16 -14.41 -0.24
CA SER A 231 -1.28 -14.45 -1.20
C SER A 231 -0.80 -14.84 -2.60
N ARG A 232 -1.69 -15.41 -3.42
CA ARG A 232 -1.38 -15.83 -4.81
C ARG A 232 -0.80 -14.70 -5.67
N ASP A 233 -1.24 -13.45 -5.46
CA ASP A 233 -0.73 -12.27 -6.17
C ASP A 233 0.65 -11.81 -5.71
N ALA A 234 0.98 -12.00 -4.44
CA ALA A 234 2.34 -11.75 -3.96
C ALA A 234 3.31 -12.75 -4.60
N ILE A 235 2.91 -14.02 -4.66
CA ILE A 235 3.69 -15.12 -5.26
C ILE A 235 3.99 -14.88 -6.75
N SER A 236 3.03 -14.43 -7.55
CA SER A 236 3.26 -14.17 -8.98
C SER A 236 4.27 -13.03 -9.22
N ARG A 237 4.22 -11.96 -8.41
CA ARG A 237 5.19 -10.86 -8.47
C ARG A 237 6.57 -11.29 -7.97
N LEU A 238 6.62 -12.12 -6.94
CA LEU A 238 7.85 -12.71 -6.41
C LEU A 238 8.56 -13.51 -7.49
N GLN A 239 7.83 -14.40 -8.18
CA GLN A 239 8.39 -15.24 -9.23
C GLN A 239 8.98 -14.43 -10.39
N ALA A 240 8.38 -13.28 -10.74
CA ALA A 240 8.90 -12.41 -11.79
C ALA A 240 10.26 -11.77 -11.45
N ILE A 241 10.53 -11.50 -10.16
CA ILE A 241 11.81 -10.95 -9.68
C ILE A 241 12.81 -12.08 -9.42
N LEU A 242 12.39 -13.10 -8.68
CA LEU A 242 13.22 -14.25 -8.32
C LEU A 242 13.65 -15.07 -9.54
N GLY A 243 12.83 -15.11 -10.60
CA GLY A 243 13.20 -15.75 -11.87
C GLY A 243 14.35 -15.07 -12.61
N LYS A 244 14.66 -13.80 -12.27
CA LYS A 244 15.80 -13.06 -12.82
C LYS A 244 17.08 -13.24 -12.02
N MET A 245 17.02 -13.91 -10.86
CA MET A 245 18.22 -14.19 -10.08
C MET A 245 19.19 -15.04 -10.89
N GLU A 246 20.47 -14.72 -10.83
CA GLU A 246 21.49 -15.45 -11.60
C GLU A 246 22.01 -16.63 -10.79
N LYS A 247 22.46 -16.36 -9.55
CA LYS A 247 23.04 -17.35 -8.62
C LYS A 247 22.05 -17.81 -7.56
N THR A 248 22.37 -18.96 -6.97
CA THR A 248 21.66 -19.50 -5.81
C THR A 248 22.12 -18.75 -4.55
N LEU A 249 21.19 -18.46 -3.64
CA LEU A 249 21.50 -17.88 -2.33
C LEU A 249 21.06 -18.82 -1.19
N ILE A 250 21.71 -18.68 -0.04
CA ILE A 250 21.39 -19.36 1.20
C ILE A 250 20.80 -18.34 2.16
N LEU A 251 19.56 -18.56 2.58
CA LEU A 251 18.90 -17.84 3.67
C LEU A 251 19.30 -18.52 4.98
N GLN A 252 20.31 -17.96 5.65
CA GLN A 252 20.81 -18.46 6.92
C GLN A 252 20.03 -17.86 8.07
N LEU A 253 19.21 -18.68 8.74
CA LEU A 253 18.35 -18.26 9.85
C LEU A 253 19.07 -18.46 11.17
N HIS A 254 19.19 -17.39 11.95
CA HIS A 254 19.65 -17.43 13.33
C HIS A 254 18.45 -17.26 14.23
N LEU A 255 18.13 -18.31 15.01
CA LEU A 255 16.91 -18.39 15.81
C LEU A 255 17.24 -18.52 17.30
N ASN A 256 16.36 -18.00 18.15
CA ASN A 256 16.48 -18.07 19.63
C ASN A 256 15.27 -18.72 20.32
N GLY A 257 14.41 -19.41 19.57
CA GLY A 257 13.22 -20.09 20.10
C GLY A 257 12.05 -19.19 20.48
N ALA A 258 12.19 -17.86 20.41
CA ALA A 258 11.09 -16.91 20.61
C ALA A 258 9.98 -17.09 19.56
N PRO A 259 8.73 -16.67 19.82
CA PRO A 259 7.64 -16.82 18.85
C PRO A 259 7.94 -16.26 17.46
N ILE A 260 8.61 -15.11 17.40
CA ILE A 260 9.06 -14.47 16.15
C ILE A 260 10.09 -15.31 15.38
N SER A 261 10.90 -16.13 16.06
CA SER A 261 11.82 -17.05 15.39
C SER A 261 11.07 -18.08 14.54
N ARG A 262 9.95 -18.60 15.05
CA ARG A 262 9.13 -19.58 14.33
C ARG A 262 8.41 -18.94 13.15
N GLU A 263 7.97 -17.69 13.32
CA GLU A 263 7.37 -16.90 12.24
C GLU A 263 8.38 -16.65 11.13
N LEU A 264 9.59 -16.19 11.47
CA LEU A 264 10.68 -15.99 10.52
C LEU A 264 11.02 -17.29 9.78
N GLN A 265 11.15 -18.41 10.50
CA GLN A 265 11.44 -19.70 9.89
C GLN A 265 10.36 -20.13 8.91
N GLY A 266 9.08 -20.06 9.29
CA GLY A 266 7.97 -20.39 8.40
C GLY A 266 7.97 -19.52 7.15
N TYR A 267 8.19 -18.22 7.32
CA TYR A 267 8.21 -17.25 6.22
C TYR A 267 9.35 -17.52 5.24
N MET A 268 10.56 -17.84 5.73
CA MET A 268 11.74 -18.07 4.89
C MET A 268 11.72 -19.43 4.19
N VAL A 269 11.21 -20.47 4.85
CA VAL A 269 11.00 -21.79 4.23
C VAL A 269 10.01 -21.67 3.08
N GLU A 270 8.88 -21.00 3.30
CA GLU A 270 7.89 -20.80 2.26
C GLU A 270 8.42 -19.94 1.11
N LEU A 271 9.18 -18.88 1.41
CA LEU A 271 9.83 -18.06 0.38
C LEU A 271 10.80 -18.89 -0.48
N ALA A 272 11.57 -19.77 0.15
CA ALA A 272 12.50 -20.64 -0.57
C ALA A 272 11.80 -21.69 -1.43
N ASP A 273 10.67 -22.24 -0.97
CA ASP A 273 9.86 -23.18 -1.75
C ASP A 273 9.34 -22.54 -3.06
N TYR A 274 9.05 -21.24 -3.05
CA TYR A 274 8.66 -20.49 -4.25
C TYR A 274 9.83 -20.10 -5.14
N ALA A 275 11.03 -20.02 -4.58
CA ALA A 275 12.23 -19.56 -5.25
C ALA A 275 13.15 -20.75 -5.49
N GLY A 276 13.08 -21.37 -6.67
CA GLY A 276 13.95 -22.53 -7.00
C GLY A 276 15.47 -22.27 -6.93
N LYS A 277 15.90 -21.04 -6.59
CA LYS A 277 17.30 -20.59 -6.37
C LYS A 277 17.58 -20.11 -4.95
N LEU A 278 16.70 -20.40 -3.99
CA LEU A 278 16.93 -20.13 -2.57
C LEU A 278 16.98 -21.45 -1.80
N SER A 279 17.87 -21.52 -0.83
CA SER A 279 17.91 -22.61 0.14
C SER A 279 17.90 -22.03 1.55
N VAL A 280 17.35 -22.76 2.52
CA VAL A 280 17.27 -22.31 3.92
C VAL A 280 18.20 -23.15 4.77
N LYS A 281 19.04 -22.49 5.57
CA LYS A 281 19.88 -23.12 6.59
C LYS A 281 19.51 -22.55 7.95
N THR A 282 19.09 -23.40 8.88
CA THR A 282 18.68 -22.95 10.22
C THR A 282 19.78 -23.21 11.24
N ILE A 283 20.07 -22.22 12.08
CA ILE A 283 20.91 -22.31 13.28
C ILE A 283 20.00 -22.05 14.48
N GLU A 284 19.66 -23.13 15.17
CA GLU A 284 18.91 -23.09 16.42
C GLU A 284 19.81 -22.63 17.59
N ASN A 285 19.23 -21.89 18.54
CA ASN A 285 19.94 -21.36 19.72
C ASN A 285 21.19 -20.55 19.36
N SER A 286 21.05 -19.65 18.37
CA SER A 286 22.11 -18.74 17.97
C SER A 286 22.57 -17.89 19.16
N ALA A 287 23.88 -17.86 19.40
CA ALA A 287 24.51 -17.00 20.40
C ALA A 287 24.81 -15.59 19.86
N GLU A 288 24.47 -15.30 18.61
CA GLU A 288 24.69 -13.99 18.02
C GLU A 288 23.76 -12.92 18.62
N PRO A 289 24.25 -11.68 18.77
CA PRO A 289 23.43 -10.57 19.23
C PRO A 289 22.30 -10.30 18.24
N ASP A 290 21.25 -9.62 18.72
CA ASP A 290 20.11 -9.20 17.92
C ASP A 290 19.37 -10.35 17.17
N THR A 291 19.38 -11.55 17.74
CA THR A 291 18.61 -12.71 17.24
C THR A 291 17.10 -12.54 17.58
N PRO A 292 16.14 -12.87 16.68
CA PRO A 292 16.31 -13.62 15.43
C PRO A 292 16.49 -12.77 14.18
N PHE A 293 17.25 -13.30 13.23
CA PHE A 293 17.49 -12.69 11.93
C PHE A 293 17.70 -13.72 10.83
N VAL A 294 17.52 -13.27 9.59
CA VAL A 294 17.96 -13.98 8.38
C VAL A 294 19.14 -13.24 7.78
N ARG A 295 20.24 -13.96 7.56
CA ARG A 295 21.41 -13.48 6.81
C ARG A 295 21.37 -14.09 5.42
N VAL A 296 21.69 -13.27 4.42
CA VAL A 296 21.76 -13.71 3.03
C VAL A 296 23.21 -14.06 2.73
N CYS A 297 23.43 -15.30 2.30
CA CYS A 297 24.75 -15.81 1.95
C CYS A 297 24.75 -16.28 0.49
N ASN A 298 25.90 -16.21 -0.15
CA ASN A 298 26.14 -16.82 -1.45
C ASN A 298 26.16 -18.35 -1.32
N GLU A 299 26.10 -19.05 -2.45
CA GLU A 299 26.14 -20.52 -2.51
C GLU A 299 27.41 -21.13 -1.88
N ASP A 300 28.54 -20.41 -1.91
CA ASP A 300 29.80 -20.81 -1.27
C ASP A 300 29.83 -20.57 0.26
N GLY A 301 28.75 -20.01 0.81
CA GLY A 301 28.61 -19.67 2.23
C GLY A 301 29.21 -18.33 2.63
N THR A 302 29.77 -17.56 1.69
CA THR A 302 30.21 -16.18 1.97
C THR A 302 29.01 -15.27 2.20
N GLU A 303 29.16 -14.32 3.12
CA GLU A 303 28.08 -13.37 3.43
C GLU A 303 27.93 -12.37 2.28
N SER A 304 26.68 -12.10 1.88
CA SER A 304 26.42 -11.07 0.85
C SER A 304 26.40 -9.64 1.43
N GLY A 305 26.62 -9.50 2.75
CA GLY A 305 26.49 -8.25 3.48
C GLY A 305 25.04 -7.84 3.80
N LEU A 306 24.04 -8.69 3.55
CA LEU A 306 22.63 -8.39 3.80
C LEU A 306 22.10 -9.22 4.97
N ALA A 307 21.47 -8.56 5.95
CA ALA A 307 20.75 -9.21 7.03
C ALA A 307 19.44 -8.50 7.37
N PHE A 308 18.45 -9.26 7.81
CA PHE A 308 17.17 -8.75 8.30
C PHE A 308 16.85 -9.35 9.67
N HIS A 309 16.82 -8.49 10.69
CA HIS A 309 16.49 -8.79 12.07
C HIS A 309 14.98 -8.61 12.31
N GLY A 310 14.31 -9.71 12.62
CA GLY A 310 12.84 -9.82 12.63
C GLY A 310 12.30 -10.49 11.37
N VAL A 311 11.01 -10.25 11.06
CA VAL A 311 10.33 -10.84 9.88
C VAL A 311 10.18 -9.76 8.80
N PRO A 312 10.71 -9.95 7.57
CA PRO A 312 10.58 -8.98 6.49
C PRO A 312 9.16 -9.03 5.89
N GLY A 313 8.21 -8.43 6.62
CA GLY A 313 6.82 -8.27 6.23
C GLY A 313 6.46 -6.84 5.80
N GLY A 314 5.21 -6.62 5.43
CA GLY A 314 4.70 -5.29 5.10
C GLY A 314 5.41 -4.65 3.90
N TYR A 315 5.79 -3.38 4.01
CA TYR A 315 6.53 -2.68 2.94
C TYR A 315 7.96 -3.20 2.76
N GLU A 316 8.56 -3.80 3.79
CA GLU A 316 9.92 -4.33 3.75
C GLU A 316 10.03 -5.69 3.06
N PHE A 317 8.91 -6.33 2.77
CA PHE A 317 8.94 -7.58 2.02
C PHE A 317 9.46 -7.35 0.58
N SER A 318 9.01 -6.28 -0.06
CA SER A 318 9.44 -5.95 -1.43
C SER A 318 10.91 -5.52 -1.48
N SER A 319 11.39 -4.79 -0.47
CA SER A 319 12.79 -4.40 -0.37
C SER A 319 13.68 -5.64 -0.13
N PHE A 320 13.30 -6.53 0.79
CA PHE A 320 14.02 -7.77 1.05
C PHE A 320 14.20 -8.63 -0.20
N VAL A 321 13.13 -8.86 -0.96
CA VAL A 321 13.17 -9.65 -2.22
C VAL A 321 14.08 -8.98 -3.26
N LEU A 322 14.05 -7.65 -3.34
CA LEU A 322 14.91 -6.90 -4.24
C LEU A 322 16.38 -6.99 -3.81
N GLY A 323 16.64 -7.01 -2.50
CA GLY A 323 17.95 -7.31 -1.92
C GLY A 323 18.47 -8.69 -2.33
N LEU A 324 17.63 -9.73 -2.31
CA LEU A 324 17.99 -11.07 -2.81
C LEU A 324 18.34 -11.05 -4.29
N TYR A 325 17.54 -10.36 -5.11
CA TYR A 325 17.84 -10.18 -6.53
C TYR A 325 19.19 -9.50 -6.74
N ASN A 326 19.48 -8.42 -6.00
CA ASN A 326 20.74 -7.70 -6.06
C ASN A 326 21.94 -8.53 -5.58
N ALA A 327 21.78 -9.32 -4.52
CA ALA A 327 22.85 -10.20 -4.02
C ALA A 327 23.14 -11.38 -4.96
N SER A 328 22.15 -11.82 -5.75
CA SER A 328 22.29 -13.01 -6.62
C SER A 328 23.11 -12.79 -7.90
N GLY A 329 23.45 -11.55 -8.27
CA GLY A 329 24.05 -11.24 -9.57
C GLY A 329 24.24 -9.75 -9.78
N GLU A 330 24.11 -9.27 -11.02
CA GLU A 330 24.22 -7.81 -11.29
C GLU A 330 23.06 -7.00 -10.69
N GLY A 331 21.89 -7.63 -10.52
CA GLY A 331 20.73 -7.02 -9.91
C GLY A 331 20.16 -5.87 -10.74
N GLN A 332 19.74 -4.80 -10.06
CA GLN A 332 19.26 -3.58 -10.72
C GLN A 332 20.42 -2.80 -11.37
N SER A 333 20.15 -2.22 -12.54
CA SER A 333 21.08 -1.30 -13.21
C SER A 333 21.23 -0.01 -12.40
N ILE A 334 22.47 0.40 -12.18
CA ILE A 334 22.83 1.68 -11.54
C ILE A 334 23.81 2.44 -12.43
N ASP A 335 23.97 3.74 -12.14
CA ASP A 335 24.94 4.57 -12.85
C ASP A 335 26.36 3.99 -12.73
N PRO A 336 27.12 3.84 -13.85
CA PRO A 336 28.45 3.26 -13.82
C PRO A 336 29.45 3.99 -12.93
N THR A 337 29.37 5.33 -12.85
CA THR A 337 30.29 6.12 -12.02
C THR A 337 30.02 5.92 -10.54
N LEU A 338 28.74 5.81 -10.18
CA LEU A 338 28.33 5.49 -8.82
C LEU A 338 28.73 4.06 -8.42
N LYS A 339 28.61 3.11 -9.36
CA LYS A 339 29.06 1.73 -9.16
C LYS A 339 30.55 1.65 -8.84
N GLU A 340 31.39 2.31 -9.64
CA GLU A 340 32.84 2.38 -9.39
C GLU A 340 33.14 3.01 -8.03
N THR A 341 32.46 4.11 -7.70
CA THR A 341 32.61 4.79 -6.39
C THR A 341 32.30 3.85 -5.23
N ILE A 342 31.23 3.06 -5.31
CA ILE A 342 30.89 2.07 -4.27
C ILE A 342 31.96 0.99 -4.18
N GLN A 343 32.46 0.50 -5.32
CA GLN A 343 33.48 -0.56 -5.37
C GLN A 343 34.84 -0.12 -4.83
N ASP A 344 35.16 1.18 -4.93
CA ASP A 344 36.41 1.77 -4.44
C ASP A 344 36.43 1.99 -2.91
N ILE A 345 35.32 1.76 -2.20
CA ILE A 345 35.28 1.85 -0.73
C ILE A 345 36.09 0.70 -0.12
N THR A 346 37.23 1.05 0.49
CA THR A 346 38.19 0.09 1.07
C THR A 346 38.06 -0.09 2.58
N HIS A 347 37.31 0.77 3.26
CA HIS A 347 37.14 0.73 4.71
C HIS A 347 35.80 0.07 5.10
N PRO A 348 35.71 -0.57 6.28
CA PRO A 348 34.45 -1.20 6.72
C PRO A 348 33.34 -0.18 6.97
N VAL A 349 32.17 -0.46 6.42
CA VAL A 349 30.93 0.32 6.59
C VAL A 349 29.81 -0.62 7.06
N HIS A 350 29.42 -0.44 8.31
CA HIS A 350 28.30 -1.16 8.92
C HIS A 350 27.09 -0.26 9.02
N MET A 351 26.05 -0.56 8.24
CA MET A 351 24.79 0.19 8.24
C MET A 351 23.71 -0.57 8.99
N LYS A 352 23.26 -0.03 10.11
CA LYS A 352 22.06 -0.49 10.80
C LYS A 352 20.87 0.38 10.43
N ILE A 353 19.79 -0.21 9.95
CA ILE A 353 18.61 0.53 9.50
C ILE A 353 17.42 0.10 10.34
N LEU A 354 16.94 0.99 11.20
CA LEU A 354 15.72 0.74 11.97
C LEU A 354 14.50 1.16 11.15
N VAL A 355 13.61 0.21 10.93
CA VAL A 355 12.39 0.33 10.12
C VAL A 355 11.15 -0.04 10.93
N SER A 356 9.98 0.17 10.34
CA SER A 356 8.71 -0.31 10.85
C SER A 356 7.91 -0.89 9.69
N SER A 357 7.19 -1.99 9.93
CA SER A 357 6.39 -2.70 8.92
C SER A 357 5.33 -1.85 8.21
N SER A 358 4.97 -0.68 8.76
CA SER A 358 4.02 0.27 8.18
C SER A 358 4.65 1.50 7.48
N CYS A 359 5.98 1.59 7.41
CA CYS A 359 6.71 2.75 6.90
C CYS A 359 7.03 2.61 5.40
N GLU A 360 6.40 3.43 4.56
CA GLU A 360 6.64 3.39 3.10
C GLU A 360 8.00 3.99 2.70
N ALA A 361 8.46 5.04 3.39
CA ALA A 361 9.75 5.69 3.13
C ALA A 361 10.96 4.84 3.53
N CYS A 362 10.74 3.78 4.32
CA CYS A 362 11.81 2.91 4.80
C CYS A 362 12.37 2.02 3.66
N ALA A 363 11.48 1.60 2.74
CA ALA A 363 11.85 0.73 1.64
C ALA A 363 12.91 1.36 0.70
N GLU A 364 12.85 2.67 0.45
CA GLU A 364 13.82 3.35 -0.43
C GLU A 364 15.25 3.28 0.13
N LEU A 365 15.41 3.63 1.41
CA LEU A 365 16.72 3.56 2.09
C LEU A 365 17.22 2.11 2.18
N VAL A 366 16.34 1.17 2.52
CA VAL A 366 16.72 -0.25 2.62
C VAL A 366 17.23 -0.77 1.28
N VAL A 367 16.52 -0.48 0.18
CA VAL A 367 16.93 -0.87 -1.17
C VAL A 367 18.27 -0.24 -1.54
N ALA A 368 18.47 1.04 -1.25
CA ALA A 368 19.74 1.73 -1.49
C ALA A 368 20.90 1.07 -0.73
N ALA A 369 20.71 0.82 0.57
CA ALA A 369 21.74 0.22 1.41
C ALA A 369 22.07 -1.22 1.03
N GLN A 370 21.06 -2.03 0.73
CA GLN A 370 21.23 -3.40 0.24
C GLN A 370 21.94 -3.42 -1.11
N LYS A 371 21.66 -2.45 -1.99
CA LYS A 371 22.36 -2.33 -3.29
C LYS A 371 23.83 -1.99 -3.09
N ALA A 372 24.15 -1.05 -2.20
CA ALA A 372 25.55 -0.73 -1.86
C ALA A 372 26.29 -1.95 -1.28
N ALA A 373 25.67 -2.65 -0.32
CA ALA A 373 26.22 -3.87 0.27
C ALA A 373 26.44 -4.99 -0.76
N SER A 374 25.52 -5.17 -1.72
CA SER A 374 25.67 -6.19 -2.77
C SER A 374 26.84 -5.95 -3.73
N LEU A 375 27.39 -4.72 -3.77
CA LEU A 375 28.45 -4.33 -4.70
C LEU A 375 29.83 -4.32 -4.06
N ASN A 376 29.92 -4.32 -2.73
CA ASN A 376 31.19 -4.23 -2.00
C ASN A 376 31.14 -4.98 -0.67
N ASN A 377 32.07 -5.94 -0.51
CA ASN A 377 32.17 -6.80 0.67
C ASN A 377 32.57 -6.06 1.97
N ASN A 378 33.05 -4.81 1.89
CA ASN A 378 33.33 -3.98 3.05
C ASN A 378 32.05 -3.32 3.61
N ILE A 379 30.93 -3.40 2.90
CA ILE A 379 29.68 -2.74 3.23
C ILE A 379 28.66 -3.79 3.69
N THR A 380 28.04 -3.55 4.83
CA THR A 380 26.97 -4.39 5.38
C THR A 380 25.73 -3.56 5.65
N ALA A 381 24.56 -4.17 5.42
CA ALA A 381 23.25 -3.59 5.62
C ALA A 381 22.39 -4.53 6.47
N ASP A 382 22.22 -4.16 7.74
CA ASP A 382 21.45 -4.87 8.74
C ASP A 382 20.15 -4.11 9.02
N ILE A 383 19.02 -4.68 8.63
CA ILE A 383 17.71 -4.07 8.78
C ILE A 383 17.06 -4.60 10.06
N TYR A 384 16.49 -3.71 10.88
CA TYR A 384 15.85 -4.06 12.15
C TYR A 384 14.40 -3.58 12.20
N ASP A 385 13.46 -4.50 12.46
CA ASP A 385 12.11 -4.10 12.83
C ASP A 385 12.10 -3.54 14.25
N ILE A 386 11.88 -2.23 14.38
CA ILE A 386 11.94 -1.50 15.65
C ILE A 386 10.93 -2.02 16.69
N ASN A 387 9.86 -2.69 16.27
CA ASN A 387 8.86 -3.25 17.18
C ASN A 387 9.42 -4.44 17.99
N HIS A 388 10.45 -5.09 17.47
CA HIS A 388 11.09 -6.25 18.10
C HIS A 388 12.44 -5.89 18.75
N PHE A 389 13.09 -4.82 18.30
CA PHE A 389 14.39 -4.37 18.79
C PHE A 389 14.31 -3.00 19.48
N MET A 390 13.44 -2.88 20.49
CA MET A 390 13.22 -1.61 21.21
C MET A 390 14.47 -1.10 21.94
N GLU A 391 15.40 -1.97 22.31
CA GLU A 391 16.67 -1.57 22.93
C GLU A 391 17.52 -0.69 22.00
N LEU A 392 17.50 -0.96 20.69
CA LEU A 392 18.19 -0.14 19.69
C LEU A 392 17.51 1.22 19.52
N LYS A 393 16.18 1.28 19.63
CA LYS A 393 15.43 2.54 19.62
C LYS A 393 15.89 3.46 20.75
N GLU A 394 16.04 2.91 21.96
CA GLU A 394 16.52 3.67 23.12
C GLU A 394 17.99 4.07 22.98
N LYS A 395 18.84 3.11 22.58
CA LYS A 395 20.29 3.32 22.40
C LYS A 395 20.60 4.48 21.45
N TYR A 396 19.96 4.51 20.28
CA TYR A 396 20.20 5.58 19.28
C TYR A 396 19.21 6.74 19.37
N ARG A 397 18.35 6.77 20.38
CA ARG A 397 17.32 7.81 20.59
C ARG A 397 16.50 8.06 19.33
N VAL A 398 16.01 6.99 18.73
CA VAL A 398 15.32 7.01 17.43
C VAL A 398 14.00 7.76 17.56
N ALA A 399 13.92 8.94 16.93
CA ALA A 399 12.74 9.80 16.93
C ALA A 399 11.76 9.49 15.79
N SER A 400 12.27 9.03 14.65
CA SER A 400 11.49 8.67 13.47
C SER A 400 12.18 7.53 12.70
N VAL A 401 11.42 6.87 11.82
CA VAL A 401 11.94 5.86 10.88
C VAL A 401 11.70 6.33 9.43
N PRO A 402 12.56 5.93 8.46
CA PRO A 402 13.74 5.10 8.66
C PRO A 402 14.85 5.86 9.42
N CYS A 403 15.60 5.10 10.23
CA CYS A 403 16.76 5.59 10.95
C CYS A 403 17.99 4.78 10.54
N LEU A 404 18.94 5.45 9.88
CA LEU A 404 20.21 4.90 9.46
C LEU A 404 21.27 5.17 10.55
N VAL A 405 21.98 4.14 10.97
CA VAL A 405 23.13 4.24 11.87
C VAL A 405 24.34 3.67 11.16
N ILE A 406 25.34 4.50 10.87
CA ILE A 406 26.59 4.07 10.23
C ILE A 406 27.68 3.90 11.29
N ASN A 407 28.33 2.74 11.29
CA ASN A 407 29.47 2.40 12.15
C ASN A 407 29.22 2.71 13.63
N GLU A 408 28.01 2.44 14.12
CA GLU A 408 27.56 2.66 15.51
C GLU A 408 27.61 4.12 16.00
N LYS A 409 27.91 5.09 15.11
CA LYS A 409 28.22 6.48 15.49
C LYS A 409 27.31 7.50 14.84
N GLN A 410 27.08 7.38 13.52
CA GLN A 410 26.37 8.41 12.77
C GLN A 410 24.90 8.06 12.64
N VAL A 411 24.03 8.77 13.37
CA VAL A 411 22.58 8.57 13.32
C VAL A 411 21.95 9.57 12.36
N ASN A 412 21.22 9.08 11.37
CA ASN A 412 20.57 9.84 10.32
C ASN A 412 19.12 9.39 10.13
N PHE A 413 18.23 10.33 9.82
CA PHE A 413 16.80 10.08 9.67
C PHE A 413 16.31 10.37 8.26
N GLY A 414 15.24 9.70 7.86
CA GLY A 414 14.56 9.90 6.59
C GLY A 414 15.09 8.99 5.48
N GLY A 415 14.30 8.87 4.41
CA GLY A 415 14.72 8.13 3.22
C GLY A 415 15.94 8.76 2.57
N LYS A 416 16.82 7.93 2.00
CA LYS A 416 17.98 8.37 1.22
C LYS A 416 18.01 7.61 -0.10
N SER A 417 18.30 8.32 -1.18
CA SER A 417 18.65 7.69 -2.45
C SER A 417 20.02 7.00 -2.34
N LEU A 418 20.36 6.18 -3.33
CA LEU A 418 21.66 5.52 -3.37
C LEU A 418 22.81 6.53 -3.42
N GLU A 419 22.67 7.60 -4.21
CA GLU A 419 23.66 8.68 -4.32
C GLU A 419 23.90 9.35 -2.97
N GLN A 420 22.81 9.74 -2.29
CA GLN A 420 22.88 10.38 -0.98
C GLN A 420 23.47 9.46 0.09
N LEU A 421 23.22 8.15 -0.01
CA LEU A 421 23.79 7.18 0.90
C LEU A 421 25.29 7.01 0.67
N VAL A 422 25.70 6.90 -0.60
CA VAL A 422 27.09 6.77 -1.00
C VAL A 422 27.92 7.97 -0.52
N ASP A 423 27.41 9.20 -0.70
CA ASP A 423 28.05 10.42 -0.18
C ASP A 423 28.34 10.39 1.34
N MET A 424 27.61 9.58 2.11
CA MET A 424 27.78 9.46 3.56
C MET A 424 28.77 8.37 3.99
N ILE A 425 29.12 7.45 3.08
CA ILE A 425 29.93 6.25 3.40
C ILE A 425 31.27 6.21 2.67
N ILE A 426 31.58 7.23 1.85
CA ILE A 426 32.91 7.41 1.24
C ILE A 426 33.91 8.00 2.24
#